data_AF-A0AAW1QHN3-F1
#
_entry.id   AF-A0AAW1QHN3-F1
#
_cell.length_a   1.000
_cell.length_b   1.000
_cell.length_c   1.000
_cell.angle_alpha   90.00
_cell.angle_beta   90.00
_cell.angle_gamma   90.00
#
_symmetry.space_group_name_H-M   'P 1'
#
loop_
_entity.id
_entity.type
_entity.pdbx_description
1 polymer ?
#
loop_
_entity_poly.entity_id
_entity_poly.type
_entity_poly.pdbx_seq_one_letter_code
_entity_poly.pdbx_strand_id
1 'polypeptide(L)'
;MNSWLLENLAAVCTALLVIACTGALLLFGRKSAPAETVTAPVGNYPQQAGKQLFSRKEVSRHQTSDDCWIVLESREHGGQARVYNVTEYVEEHPGGQAILNNAGGNSTKGFYGPQHPARVFDMIEDFYIGDLAL
;
A
#
# COMPACT_ATOMS: atom_id res chain seq x y z
N MET A 1 48.08 -47.04 3.92
CA MET A 1 47.14 -46.34 3.01
C MET A 1 45.81 -46.32 3.75
N ASN A 2 45.51 -45.18 4.37
CA ASN A 2 44.66 -45.14 5.57
C ASN A 2 43.27 -44.67 5.17
N SER A 3 42.31 -45.59 5.10
CA SER A 3 40.90 -45.34 4.74
C SER A 3 40.23 -44.22 5.57
N TRP A 4 40.75 -43.96 6.76
CA TRP A 4 40.26 -42.96 7.71
C TRP A 4 40.41 -41.50 7.23
N LEU A 5 41.41 -41.20 6.39
CA LEU A 5 41.61 -39.84 5.85
C LEU A 5 40.70 -39.54 4.65
N LEU A 6 40.22 -40.56 3.94
CA LEU A 6 39.32 -40.41 2.79
C LEU A 6 37.86 -40.19 3.23
N GLU A 7 37.44 -40.82 4.33
CA GLU A 7 36.08 -40.68 4.87
C GLU A 7 35.83 -39.28 5.46
N ASN A 8 36.84 -38.68 6.12
CA ASN A 8 36.73 -37.32 6.66
C ASN A 8 36.81 -36.24 5.57
N LEU A 9 37.52 -36.48 4.47
CA LEU A 9 37.60 -35.53 3.36
C LEU A 9 36.28 -35.48 2.57
N ALA A 10 35.60 -36.63 2.40
CA ALA A 10 34.29 -36.68 1.75
C ALA A 10 33.19 -35.98 2.58
N ALA A 11 33.22 -36.13 3.91
CA ALA A 11 32.25 -35.49 4.81
C ALA A 11 32.42 -33.96 4.92
N VAL A 12 33.66 -33.46 4.84
CA VAL A 12 33.94 -32.01 4.83
C VAL A 12 33.52 -31.37 3.50
N CYS A 13 33.65 -32.09 2.38
CA CYS A 13 33.22 -31.61 1.06
C CYS A 13 31.68 -31.54 0.91
N THR A 14 30.93 -32.48 1.50
CA THR A 14 29.46 -32.46 1.44
C THR A 14 28.84 -31.36 2.30
N ALA A 15 29.43 -31.05 3.46
CA ALA A 15 28.98 -29.96 4.32
C ALA A 15 29.15 -28.56 3.68
N LEU A 16 30.23 -28.35 2.91
CA LEU A 16 30.50 -27.07 2.24
C LEU A 16 29.58 -26.81 1.03
N LEU A 17 29.13 -27.86 0.33
CA LEU A 17 28.25 -27.74 -0.84
C LEU A 17 26.79 -27.42 -0.46
N VAL A 18 26.28 -27.90 0.69
CA VAL A 18 24.91 -27.61 1.15
C VAL A 18 24.76 -26.18 1.67
N ILE A 19 25.81 -25.61 2.25
CA ILE A 19 25.85 -24.20 2.71
C ILE A 19 25.86 -23.26 1.50
N ALA A 20 26.56 -23.62 0.42
CA ALA A 20 26.56 -22.83 -0.82
C ALA A 20 25.19 -22.83 -1.53
N CYS A 21 24.46 -23.95 -1.51
CA CYS A 21 23.15 -24.05 -2.16
C CYS A 21 21.99 -23.41 -1.35
N THR A 22 22.06 -23.40 -0.02
CA THR A 22 21.05 -22.73 0.83
C THR A 22 21.29 -21.22 0.95
N GLY A 23 22.53 -20.76 0.94
CA GLY A 23 22.87 -19.33 0.94
C GLY A 23 22.48 -18.59 -0.36
N ALA A 24 22.53 -19.27 -1.50
CA ALA A 24 22.16 -18.68 -2.79
C ALA A 24 20.64 -18.44 -2.92
N LEU A 25 19.77 -19.19 -2.23
CA LEU A 25 18.31 -19.00 -2.32
C LEU A 25 17.80 -17.83 -1.46
N LEU A 26 18.60 -17.32 -0.51
CA LEU A 26 18.25 -16.15 0.31
C LEU A 26 18.76 -14.82 -0.26
N LEU A 27 19.56 -14.84 -1.33
CA LEU A 27 20.12 -13.64 -1.95
C LEU A 27 19.50 -13.27 -3.31
N PHE A 28 18.73 -14.17 -3.93
CA PHE A 28 18.01 -13.87 -5.18
C PHE A 28 16.54 -13.53 -4.92
N GLY A 29 16.26 -12.25 -4.67
CA GLY A 29 15.07 -11.64 -5.27
C GLY A 29 13.94 -11.15 -4.36
N ARG A 30 14.23 -10.31 -3.36
CA ARG A 30 13.34 -9.17 -3.11
C ARG A 30 13.81 -8.04 -4.03
N LYS A 31 13.15 -7.90 -5.18
CA LYS A 31 13.21 -6.66 -5.96
C LYS A 31 12.47 -5.62 -5.13
N SER A 32 13.18 -4.93 -4.24
CA SER A 32 12.66 -3.74 -3.59
C SER A 32 12.46 -2.70 -4.69
N ALA A 33 11.22 -2.26 -4.87
CA ALA A 33 10.96 -1.03 -5.63
C ALA A 33 11.72 0.11 -4.94
N PRO A 34 12.25 1.09 -5.68
CA PRO A 34 12.85 2.26 -5.05
C PRO A 34 11.73 2.97 -4.28
N ALA A 35 11.92 3.15 -2.98
CA ALA A 35 11.22 4.20 -2.26
C ALA A 35 11.66 5.50 -2.90
N GLU A 36 10.83 6.05 -3.79
CA GLU A 36 11.04 7.41 -4.25
C GLU A 36 11.00 8.28 -3.00
N THR A 37 12.15 8.87 -2.69
CA THR A 37 12.25 9.97 -1.76
C THR A 37 11.60 11.16 -2.44
N VAL A 38 10.27 11.18 -2.48
CA VAL A 38 9.54 12.40 -2.76
C VAL A 38 9.52 13.16 -1.44
N THR A 39 10.45 14.11 -1.32
CA THR A 39 10.31 15.24 -0.41
C THR A 39 8.86 15.73 -0.46
N ALA A 40 8.09 15.42 0.58
CA ALA A 40 6.71 15.85 0.70
C ALA A 40 6.66 17.39 0.68
N PRO A 41 5.95 18.01 -0.27
CA PRO A 41 5.58 19.40 -0.09
C PRO A 41 4.41 19.46 0.88
N VAL A 42 4.47 20.43 1.79
CA VAL A 42 3.35 20.93 2.58
C VAL A 42 2.10 21.01 1.71
N GLY A 43 0.97 20.53 2.24
CA GLY A 43 -0.35 20.44 1.61
C GLY A 43 -0.60 21.51 0.54
N ASN A 44 -0.59 21.05 -0.70
CA ASN A 44 -1.03 21.78 -1.87
C ASN A 44 -1.35 20.73 -2.94
N TYR A 45 -2.43 19.97 -2.77
CA TYR A 45 -2.97 19.18 -3.88
C TYR A 45 -3.45 20.19 -4.92
N PRO A 46 -2.77 20.30 -6.07
CA PRO A 46 -3.16 21.27 -7.07
C PRO A 46 -4.54 20.84 -7.58
N GLN A 47 -5.56 21.63 -7.27
CA GLN A 47 -6.76 21.72 -8.07
C GLN A 47 -6.33 22.21 -9.46
N GLN A 48 -5.87 21.32 -10.34
CA GLN A 48 -5.40 21.66 -11.68
C GLN A 48 -6.01 20.77 -12.77
N ALA A 49 -6.81 21.44 -13.60
CA ALA A 49 -7.09 21.21 -15.02
C ALA A 49 -7.08 19.75 -15.51
N GLY A 50 -8.28 19.16 -15.54
CA GLY A 50 -8.56 17.82 -16.01
C GLY A 50 -8.70 16.84 -14.85
N LYS A 51 -9.92 16.39 -14.57
CA LYS A 51 -10.16 15.37 -13.56
C LYS A 51 -9.36 14.10 -13.92
N GLN A 52 -8.45 13.68 -13.04
CA GLN A 52 -7.74 12.42 -13.20
C GLN A 52 -8.73 11.26 -13.05
N LEU A 53 -8.55 10.20 -13.85
CA LEU A 53 -9.38 9.00 -13.84
C LEU A 53 -8.54 7.81 -13.41
N PHE A 54 -8.98 7.11 -12.36
CA PHE A 54 -8.29 5.96 -11.79
C PHE A 54 -9.09 4.68 -12.02
N SER A 55 -8.41 3.59 -12.40
CA SER A 55 -9.07 2.29 -12.50
C SER A 55 -9.23 1.62 -11.13
N ARG A 56 -10.24 0.77 -10.94
CA ARG A 56 -10.36 -0.04 -9.70
C ARG A 56 -9.11 -0.87 -9.42
N LYS A 57 -8.46 -1.39 -10.48
CA LYS A 57 -7.22 -2.17 -10.37
C LYS A 57 -6.07 -1.32 -9.85
N GLU A 58 -5.99 -0.07 -10.27
CA GLU A 58 -4.98 0.86 -9.77
C GLU A 58 -5.24 1.17 -8.29
N VAL A 59 -6.46 1.60 -7.94
CA VAL A 59 -6.83 1.90 -6.55
C VAL A 59 -6.57 0.72 -5.61
N SER A 60 -6.85 -0.53 -6.04
CA SER A 60 -6.62 -1.73 -5.22
C SER A 60 -5.16 -2.00 -4.82
N ARG A 61 -4.20 -1.27 -5.40
CA ARG A 61 -2.79 -1.38 -5.02
C ARG A 61 -2.45 -0.59 -3.75
N HIS A 62 -3.26 0.40 -3.42
CA HIS A 62 -3.05 1.37 -2.35
C HIS A 62 -3.88 0.97 -1.11
N GLN A 63 -3.44 -0.10 -0.46
CA GLN A 63 -4.19 -0.77 0.62
C GLN A 63 -3.42 -0.91 1.95
N THR A 64 -2.31 -0.20 2.12
CA THR A 64 -1.46 -0.27 3.32
C THR A 64 -1.48 1.04 4.10
N SER A 65 -1.01 1.05 5.34
CA SER A 65 -1.01 2.27 6.18
C SER A 65 -0.15 3.40 5.61
N ASP A 66 0.92 3.05 4.91
CA ASP A 66 1.86 3.95 4.22
C ASP A 66 1.51 4.21 2.75
N ASP A 67 0.41 3.62 2.26
CA ASP A 67 -0.12 3.82 0.91
C ASP A 67 -1.62 3.45 0.89
N CYS A 68 -2.47 4.38 1.31
CA CYS A 68 -3.89 4.13 1.58
C CYS A 68 -4.79 5.02 0.73
N TRP A 69 -5.45 4.42 -0.26
CA TRP A 69 -6.50 5.09 -1.02
C TRP A 69 -7.86 4.49 -0.70
N ILE A 70 -8.90 5.30 -0.81
CA ILE A 70 -10.29 4.87 -0.63
C ILE A 70 -11.17 5.42 -1.75
N VAL A 71 -12.24 4.69 -2.04
CA VAL A 71 -13.30 5.08 -2.95
C VAL A 71 -14.57 5.38 -2.16
N LEU A 72 -15.18 6.53 -2.42
CA LEU A 72 -16.49 6.88 -1.90
C LEU A 72 -17.50 7.01 -3.06
N GLU A 73 -18.60 6.27 -2.94
CA GLU A 73 -19.70 6.21 -3.89
C GLU A 73 -20.94 6.81 -3.21
N SER A 74 -21.19 8.11 -3.42
CA SER A 74 -22.34 8.81 -2.83
C SER A 74 -23.22 9.42 -3.91
N ARG A 75 -24.38 9.98 -3.53
CA ARG A 75 -25.25 10.72 -4.46
C ARG A 75 -24.74 12.12 -4.77
N GLU A 76 -23.74 12.58 -4.04
CA GLU A 76 -23.09 13.86 -4.30
C GLU A 76 -22.28 13.76 -5.59
N HIS A 77 -21.81 14.91 -6.10
CA HIS A 77 -20.98 14.95 -7.31
C HIS A 77 -21.60 14.23 -8.52
N GLY A 78 -22.93 14.22 -8.61
CA GLY A 78 -23.68 13.59 -9.71
C GLY A 78 -23.70 12.06 -9.65
N GLY A 79 -23.38 11.44 -8.51
CA GLY A 79 -23.28 9.99 -8.38
C GLY A 79 -21.94 9.41 -8.84
N GLN A 80 -20.96 10.26 -9.14
CA GLN A 80 -19.63 9.83 -9.55
C GLN A 80 -18.85 9.29 -8.36
N ALA A 81 -18.25 8.11 -8.53
CA ALA A 81 -17.35 7.54 -7.53
C ALA A 81 -16.04 8.34 -7.50
N ARG A 82 -15.63 8.79 -6.31
CA ARG A 82 -14.44 9.62 -6.10
C ARG A 82 -13.37 8.84 -5.37
N VAL A 83 -12.11 9.10 -5.73
CA VAL A 83 -10.92 8.47 -5.16
C VAL A 83 -10.18 9.48 -4.30
N TYR A 84 -9.81 9.04 -3.10
CA TYR A 84 -9.15 9.86 -2.09
C TYR A 84 -7.88 9.17 -1.63
N ASN A 85 -6.77 9.91 -1.56
CA ASN A 85 -5.53 9.45 -0.96
C ASN A 85 -5.48 9.93 0.49
N VAL A 86 -5.70 9.02 1.44
CA VAL A 86 -5.78 9.34 2.88
C VAL A 86 -4.52 8.91 3.63
N THR A 87 -3.44 8.57 2.92
CA THR A 87 -2.19 8.02 3.48
C THR A 87 -1.67 8.84 4.67
N GLU A 88 -1.54 10.14 4.52
CA GLU A 88 -1.02 11.03 5.56
C GLU A 88 -1.94 11.15 6.79
N TYR A 89 -3.21 10.76 6.67
CA TYR A 89 -4.20 10.84 7.74
C TYR A 89 -4.39 9.53 8.50
N VAL A 90 -3.81 8.42 8.03
CA VAL A 90 -4.03 7.09 8.62
C VAL A 90 -3.70 7.06 10.12
N GLU A 91 -2.55 7.62 10.50
CA GLU A 91 -2.08 7.64 11.90
C GLU A 91 -2.85 8.65 12.77
N GLU A 92 -3.47 9.66 12.16
CA GLU A 92 -4.26 10.68 12.86
C GLU A 92 -5.73 10.29 13.02
N HIS A 93 -6.17 9.24 12.31
CA HIS A 93 -7.57 8.83 12.28
C HIS A 93 -8.08 8.42 13.68
N PRO A 94 -9.08 9.12 14.25
CA PRO A 94 -9.58 8.82 15.60
C PRO A 94 -10.18 7.42 15.76
N GLY A 95 -10.65 6.81 14.67
CA GLY A 95 -11.12 5.41 14.65
C GLY A 95 -10.00 4.38 14.54
N GLY A 96 -8.73 4.81 14.58
CA GLY A 96 -7.54 3.99 14.47
C GLY A 96 -7.52 3.16 13.18
N GLN A 97 -7.11 1.90 13.30
CA GLN A 97 -6.96 0.96 12.19
C GLN A 97 -8.25 0.68 11.39
N ALA A 98 -9.42 1.11 11.89
CA ALA A 98 -10.67 0.98 11.15
C ALA A 98 -10.67 1.71 9.79
N ILE A 99 -9.79 2.70 9.59
CA ILE A 99 -9.58 3.36 8.29
C ILE A 99 -9.08 2.40 7.21
N LEU A 100 -8.36 1.34 7.60
CA LEU A 100 -7.78 0.37 6.67
C LEU A 100 -8.74 -0.75 6.26
N ASN A 101 -9.92 -0.87 6.89
CA ASN A 101 -10.85 -1.98 6.67
C ASN A 101 -11.24 -2.19 5.20
N ASN A 102 -11.23 -1.11 4.39
CA ASN A 102 -11.49 -1.16 2.95
C ASN A 102 -10.49 -0.31 2.16
N ALA A 103 -9.26 -0.19 2.65
CA ALA A 103 -8.18 0.45 1.89
C ALA A 103 -8.00 -0.23 0.53
N GLY A 104 -7.72 0.57 -0.51
CA GLY A 104 -7.70 0.16 -1.90
C GLY A 104 -9.08 -0.11 -2.51
N GLY A 105 -10.17 0.22 -1.81
CA GLY A 105 -11.52 -0.16 -2.21
C GLY A 105 -12.63 0.80 -1.77
N ASN A 106 -13.87 0.31 -1.84
CA ASN A 106 -15.05 1.10 -1.49
C ASN A 106 -15.21 1.18 0.04
N SER A 107 -15.02 2.39 0.57
CA SER A 107 -15.12 2.69 2.01
C SER A 107 -16.42 3.40 2.37
N THR A 108 -17.36 3.56 1.43
CA THR A 108 -18.59 4.36 1.58
C THR A 108 -19.38 4.02 2.84
N LYS A 109 -19.65 2.73 3.08
CA LYS A 109 -20.45 2.30 4.24
C LYS A 109 -19.74 2.64 5.56
N GLY A 110 -18.42 2.48 5.62
CA GLY A 110 -17.64 2.84 6.80
C GLY A 110 -17.60 4.35 7.00
N PHE A 111 -17.40 5.10 5.92
CA PHE A 111 -17.30 6.55 5.94
C PHE A 111 -18.61 7.26 6.30
N TYR A 112 -19.76 6.84 5.78
CA TYR A 112 -21.06 7.43 6.11
C TYR A 112 -21.73 6.82 7.36
N GLY A 113 -20.96 6.11 8.19
CA GLY A 113 -21.46 5.57 9.45
C GLY A 113 -21.67 6.66 10.53
N PRO A 114 -22.40 6.33 11.61
CA PRO A 114 -22.75 7.30 12.66
C PRO A 114 -21.55 7.82 13.48
N GLN A 115 -20.37 7.23 13.32
CA GLN A 115 -19.16 7.62 14.02
C GLN A 115 -18.51 8.91 13.48
N HIS A 116 -18.84 9.33 12.26
CA HIS A 116 -18.25 10.54 11.68
C HIS A 116 -19.17 11.77 11.87
N PRO A 117 -18.68 12.83 12.54
CA PRO A 117 -19.41 14.10 12.62
C PRO A 117 -19.41 14.82 11.27
N ALA A 118 -20.37 15.74 11.08
CA ALA A 118 -20.58 16.45 9.81
C ALA A 118 -19.30 17.08 9.21
N ARG A 119 -18.42 17.62 10.06
CA ARG A 119 -17.15 18.24 9.63
C ARG A 119 -16.23 17.30 8.83
N VAL A 120 -16.35 15.98 8.99
CA VAL A 120 -15.51 15.00 8.28
C VAL A 120 -15.85 14.99 6.79
N PHE A 121 -17.10 15.27 6.42
CA PHE A 121 -17.53 15.33 5.02
C PHE A 121 -16.97 16.54 4.27
N ASP A 122 -16.61 17.62 4.98
CA ASP A 122 -15.90 18.75 4.38
C ASP A 122 -14.40 18.45 4.29
N MET A 123 -13.81 17.84 5.34
CA MET A 123 -12.38 17.54 5.42
C MET A 123 -11.91 16.50 4.40
N ILE A 124 -12.78 15.56 4.00
CA ILE A 124 -12.40 14.52 3.03
C ILE A 124 -12.02 15.10 1.65
N GLU A 125 -12.53 16.29 1.32
CA GLU A 125 -12.26 16.96 0.05
C GLU A 125 -10.78 17.33 -0.12
N ASP A 126 -10.07 17.57 0.98
CA ASP A 126 -8.63 17.86 0.96
C ASP A 126 -7.80 16.65 0.49
N PHE A 127 -8.36 15.44 0.55
CA PHE A 127 -7.70 14.20 0.13
C PHE A 127 -8.10 13.74 -1.27
N TYR A 128 -8.96 14.49 -1.97
CA TYR A 128 -9.44 14.10 -3.30
C TYR A 128 -8.33 14.16 -4.36
N ILE A 129 -8.18 13.07 -5.11
CA ILE A 129 -7.17 12.97 -6.17
C ILE A 129 -7.77 12.79 -7.58
N GLY A 130 -9.03 12.38 -7.69
CA GLY A 130 -9.71 12.19 -8.98
C GLY A 130 -10.91 11.27 -8.90
N ASP A 131 -11.49 10.97 -10.06
CA ASP A 131 -12.68 10.14 -10.17
C ASP A 131 -12.30 8.70 -10.53
N LEU A 132 -13.13 7.74 -10.12
CA LEU A 132 -12.98 6.36 -10.54
C LEU A 132 -13.49 6.20 -11.98
N ALA A 133 -12.69 5.60 -12.84
CA ALA A 133 -13.10 5.20 -14.18
C ALA A 133 -14.23 4.15 -14.09
N LEU A 134 -15.29 4.38 -14.86
CA LEU A 134 -16.46 3.49 -14.97
C LEU A 134 -16.11 2.20 -15.73
#